data_AF-A0A945MVL6-F1
#
_entry.id   AF-A0A945MVL6-F1
#
_cell.length_a   1.000
_cell.length_b   1.000
_cell.length_c   1.000
_cell.angle_alpha   90.00
_cell.angle_beta   90.00
_cell.angle_gamma   90.00
#
_symmetry.space_group_name_H-M   'P 1'
#
loop_
_entity.id
_entity.type
_entity.pdbx_description
1 polymer ?
#
loop_
_entity_poly.entity_id
_entity_poly.type
_entity_poly.pdbx_seq_one_letter_code
_entity_poly.pdbx_strand_id
1 'polypeptide(L)'
;MKIAYFDCFSGISGDMVLGALLDSGLSLASLNAEIAKLGLKDVTIASEATSRHAIAATHAQVRVGGVAVTATEEHHLQLPSEETAGDKHHEHHEHHEHHEHHEHHEHHEHHEHHEHHEHHEHHEHAHGHHRLNDILERIASSDLDSRVK
;
A
#
# COMPACT_ATOMS: atom_id res chain seq x y z
N MET A 1 10.34 31.08 -11.07
CA MET A 1 9.63 29.82 -11.35
C MET A 1 9.73 28.97 -10.10
N LYS A 2 8.62 28.52 -9.49
CA LYS A 2 8.64 27.62 -8.32
C LYS A 2 8.13 26.26 -8.78
N ILE A 3 9.02 25.41 -9.28
CA ILE A 3 8.69 24.02 -9.65
C ILE A 3 9.16 23.12 -8.52
N ALA A 4 8.28 22.24 -8.06
CA ALA A 4 8.68 21.04 -7.34
C ALA A 4 8.77 19.89 -8.36
N TYR A 5 9.84 19.12 -8.32
CA TYR A 5 10.06 17.97 -9.18
C TYR A 5 10.42 16.77 -8.32
N PHE A 6 9.74 15.65 -8.56
CA PHE A 6 10.03 14.38 -7.91
C PHE A 6 10.83 13.48 -8.85
N ASP A 7 12.05 13.14 -8.47
CA ASP A 7 12.86 12.13 -9.14
C ASP A 7 12.64 10.76 -8.46
N CYS A 8 11.62 10.04 -8.93
CA CYS A 8 11.15 8.81 -8.30
C CYS A 8 11.61 7.56 -9.06
N PHE A 9 12.92 7.32 -9.12
CA PHE A 9 13.47 6.16 -9.85
C PHE A 9 12.87 4.80 -9.42
N SER A 10 12.43 4.68 -8.16
CA SER A 10 11.78 3.49 -7.59
C SER A 10 10.32 3.72 -7.16
N GLY A 11 9.70 4.81 -7.62
CA GLY A 11 8.41 5.27 -7.11
C GLY A 11 8.51 5.99 -5.76
N ILE A 12 7.39 6.57 -5.34
CA ILE A 12 7.22 7.26 -4.06
C ILE A 12 5.82 6.95 -3.50
N SER A 13 5.72 6.65 -2.22
CA SER A 13 4.46 6.44 -1.52
C SER A 13 3.77 7.76 -1.18
N GLY A 14 2.47 7.71 -0.91
CA GLY A 14 1.66 8.90 -0.67
C GLY A 14 2.08 9.68 0.59
N ASP A 15 2.42 8.98 1.67
CA ASP A 15 2.93 9.57 2.91
C ASP A 15 4.29 10.28 2.70
N MET A 16 5.17 9.73 1.86
CA MET A 16 6.42 10.39 1.48
C MET A 16 6.17 11.69 0.69
N VAL A 17 5.18 11.70 -0.22
CA VAL A 17 4.76 12.94 -0.92
C VAL A 17 4.22 13.97 0.07
N LEU A 18 3.33 13.56 0.99
CA LEU A 18 2.79 14.45 2.02
C LEU A 18 3.90 15.02 2.91
N GLY A 19 4.84 14.19 3.34
CA GLY A 19 6.01 14.61 4.12
C GLY A 19 6.83 15.67 3.39
N ALA A 20 7.13 15.44 2.11
CA ALA A 20 7.87 16.39 1.27
C ALA A 20 7.13 17.74 1.10
N LEU A 21 5.79 17.71 0.98
CA LEU A 21 4.99 18.93 0.89
C LEU A 21 4.98 19.71 2.20
N LEU A 22 4.89 19.02 3.35
CA LEU A 22 5.00 19.63 4.67
C LEU A 22 6.38 20.28 4.88
N ASP A 23 7.45 19.59 4.50
CA ASP A 23 8.82 20.15 4.51
C ASP A 23 8.97 21.36 3.57
N SER A 24 8.21 21.38 2.47
CA SER A 24 8.16 22.50 1.52
C SER A 24 7.33 23.70 2.03
N GLY A 25 6.78 23.62 3.24
CA GLY A 25 6.05 24.70 3.90
C GLY A 25 4.51 24.61 3.82
N LEU A 26 3.96 23.48 3.38
CA LEU A 26 2.52 23.22 3.52
C LEU A 26 2.17 23.15 5.00
N SER A 27 1.10 23.84 5.41
CA SER A 27 0.67 23.79 6.81
C SER A 27 -0.08 22.48 7.09
N LEU A 28 0.26 21.79 8.18
CA LEU A 28 -0.42 20.56 8.62
C LEU A 28 -1.91 20.79 8.88
N ALA A 29 -2.26 21.96 9.42
CA ALA A 29 -3.65 22.35 9.67
C ALA A 29 -4.44 22.51 8.37
N SER A 30 -3.87 23.17 7.36
CA SER A 30 -4.50 23.29 6.03
C SER A 30 -4.65 21.94 5.36
N LEU A 31 -3.63 21.07 5.42
CA LEU A 31 -3.71 19.72 4.86
C LEU A 31 -4.85 18.92 5.50
N ASN A 32 -4.94 18.89 6.83
CA ASN A 32 -6.03 18.21 7.53
C ASN A 32 -7.41 18.79 7.19
N ALA A 33 -7.52 20.12 7.04
CA ALA A 33 -8.77 20.77 6.64
C ALA A 33 -9.21 20.37 5.23
N GLU A 34 -8.28 20.20 4.28
CA GLU A 34 -8.60 19.70 2.94
C GLU A 34 -8.97 18.22 2.95
N ILE A 35 -8.26 17.38 3.72
CA ILE A 35 -8.58 15.95 3.85
C ILE A 35 -9.97 15.73 4.46
N ALA A 36 -10.38 16.56 5.43
CA ALA A 36 -11.70 16.48 6.03
C ALA A 36 -12.85 16.62 5.00
N LYS A 37 -12.61 17.34 3.89
CA LYS A 37 -13.60 17.51 2.82
C LYS A 37 -13.92 16.22 2.08
N LEU A 38 -13.03 15.21 2.14
CA LEU A 38 -13.28 13.88 1.58
C LEU A 38 -14.37 13.10 2.33
N GLY A 39 -14.83 13.57 3.50
CA GLY A 39 -15.86 12.90 4.30
C GLY A 39 -15.38 11.58 4.92
N LEU A 40 -14.07 11.40 5.06
CA LEU A 40 -13.48 10.24 5.71
C LEU A 40 -13.62 10.36 7.23
N LYS A 41 -14.26 9.37 7.86
CA LYS A 41 -14.49 9.36 9.31
C LYS A 41 -13.18 9.08 10.05
N ASP A 42 -12.92 9.89 11.07
CA ASP A 42 -11.82 9.73 12.01
C ASP A 42 -10.41 9.67 11.37
N VAL A 43 -10.25 10.20 10.15
CA VAL A 43 -8.96 10.28 9.45
C VAL A 43 -8.28 11.62 9.71
N THR A 44 -7.02 11.57 10.14
CA THR A 44 -6.16 12.75 10.31
C THR A 44 -4.74 12.44 9.86
N ILE A 45 -3.98 13.50 9.53
CA ILE A 45 -2.54 13.42 9.28
C ILE A 45 -1.83 14.03 10.48
N ALA A 46 -0.89 13.27 11.04
CA ALA A 46 0.13 13.76 11.94
C ALA A 46 1.45 13.92 11.18
N SER A 47 2.36 14.73 11.70
CA SER A 47 3.70 14.87 11.16
C SER A 47 4.73 14.82 12.26
N GLU A 48 5.83 14.12 12.02
CA GLU A 48 6.98 14.07 12.92
C GLU A 48 8.28 14.28 12.15
N ALA A 49 9.25 14.92 12.79
CA ALA A 49 10.60 14.98 12.24
C ALA A 49 11.24 13.59 12.33
N THR A 50 11.84 13.13 11.25
CA THR A 50 12.54 11.85 11.18
C THR A 50 13.92 12.03 10.58
N SER A 51 14.79 11.05 10.81
CA SER A 51 16.08 10.94 10.14
C SER A 51 16.37 9.49 9.84
N ARG A 52 16.68 9.19 8.57
CA ARG A 52 17.10 7.85 8.13
C ARG A 52 18.39 8.00 7.34
N HIS A 53 19.39 7.18 7.68
CA HIS A 53 20.70 7.24 7.04
C HIS A 53 21.30 8.66 7.01
N ALA A 54 21.14 9.42 8.11
CA ALA A 54 21.56 10.82 8.27
C ALA A 54 20.86 11.85 7.35
N ILE A 55 19.74 11.48 6.71
CA ILE A 55 18.91 12.40 5.95
C ILE A 55 17.69 12.78 6.80
N ALA A 56 17.59 14.07 7.14
CA ALA A 56 16.43 14.61 7.85
C ALA A 56 15.25 14.80 6.89
N ALA A 57 14.05 14.50 7.36
CA ALA A 57 12.79 14.64 6.62
C ALA A 57 11.61 14.77 7.58
N THR A 58 10.45 15.14 7.05
CA THR A 58 9.15 14.97 7.74
C THR A 58 8.50 13.65 7.34
N HIS A 59 8.17 12.84 8.34
CA HIS A 59 7.31 11.67 8.19
C HIS A 59 5.86 12.09 8.41
N ALA A 60 5.04 12.02 7.36
CA ALA A 60 3.60 12.18 7.46
C ALA A 60 2.97 10.84 7.86
N GLN A 61 2.15 10.84 8.89
CA GLN A 61 1.54 9.63 9.41
C GLN A 61 0.02 9.75 9.32
N VAL A 62 -0.60 8.82 8.60
CA VAL A 62 -2.06 8.70 8.55
C VAL A 62 -2.54 8.09 9.86
N ARG A 63 -3.58 8.68 10.44
CA ARG A 63 -4.21 8.18 11.67
C ARG A 63 -5.69 7.95 11.45
N VAL A 64 -6.19 6.81 11.90
CA VAL A 64 -7.61 6.45 11.89
C VAL A 64 -8.05 6.23 13.33
N GLY A 65 -9.08 6.94 13.80
CA GLY A 65 -9.52 6.84 15.20
C GLY A 65 -8.45 7.27 16.21
N GLY A 66 -7.50 8.12 15.79
CA GLY A 66 -6.35 8.54 16.60
C GLY A 66 -5.18 7.55 16.64
N VAL A 67 -5.33 6.36 16.04
CA VAL A 67 -4.28 5.34 15.94
C VAL A 67 -3.50 5.53 14.65
N ALA A 68 -2.17 5.48 14.74
CA ALA A 68 -1.30 5.52 13.57
C ALA A 68 -1.45 4.24 12.73
N VAL A 69 -1.67 4.40 11.43
CA VAL A 69 -1.63 3.30 10.48
C VAL A 69 -0.17 2.98 10.18
N THR A 70 0.22 1.73 10.36
CA THR A 70 1.55 1.21 10.05
C THR A 70 1.56 0.51 8.70
N ALA A 71 2.73 0.37 8.06
CA ALA A 71 2.86 -0.32 6.77
C ALA A 71 2.32 -1.77 6.78
N THR A 72 2.34 -2.43 7.94
CA THR A 72 1.72 -3.74 8.17
C THR A 72 0.20 -3.71 8.16
N GLU A 73 -0.41 -2.58 8.54
CA GLU A 73 -1.86 -2.36 8.53
C GLU A 73 -2.36 -1.81 7.19
N GLU A 74 -1.50 -1.16 6.39
CA GLU A 74 -1.83 -0.68 5.03
C GLU A 74 -2.17 -1.83 4.06
N HIS A 75 -1.52 -2.99 4.21
CA HIS A 75 -1.74 -4.14 3.34
C HIS A 75 -2.94 -5.02 3.78
N HIS A 76 -3.44 -4.90 5.01
CA HIS A 76 -4.41 -5.83 5.63
C HIS A 76 -5.55 -5.12 6.40
N LEU A 77 -6.04 -3.98 5.91
CA LEU A 77 -7.28 -3.40 6.45
C LEU A 77 -8.47 -4.34 6.13
N GLN A 78 -8.83 -5.20 7.09
CA GLN A 78 -10.12 -5.91 7.09
C GLN A 78 -11.23 -4.88 7.29
N LEU A 79 -11.79 -4.40 6.19
CA LEU A 79 -13.03 -3.62 6.21
C LEU A 79 -14.20 -4.58 6.42
N PRO A 80 -15.24 -4.21 7.18
CA PRO A 80 -16.42 -5.05 7.33
C PRO A 80 -17.07 -5.23 5.96
N SER A 81 -17.00 -6.45 5.42
CA SER A 81 -17.71 -6.86 4.22
C SER A 81 -19.21 -6.88 4.50
N GLU A 82 -19.98 -6.03 3.82
CA GLU A 82 -21.42 -6.27 3.74
C GLU A 82 -21.65 -7.58 2.99
N GLU A 83 -22.50 -8.45 3.56
CA GLU A 83 -22.81 -9.77 3.02
C GLU A 83 -23.43 -9.64 1.62
N THR A 84 -22.67 -10.02 0.59
CA THR A 84 -23.26 -10.37 -0.71
C THR A 84 -22.80 -11.75 -1.13
N ALA A 85 -23.80 -12.61 -1.30
CA ALA A 85 -23.71 -14.02 -1.58
C ALA A 85 -23.13 -14.33 -2.98
N GLY A 86 -22.24 -15.32 -3.02
CA GLY A 86 -22.05 -16.29 -4.10
C GLY A 86 -21.40 -15.79 -5.39
N ASP A 87 -20.23 -16.32 -5.73
CA ASP A 87 -20.08 -17.22 -6.88
C ASP A 87 -18.70 -17.90 -6.84
N LYS A 88 -18.59 -19.11 -7.38
CA LYS A 88 -17.40 -19.96 -7.35
C LYS A 88 -16.65 -19.97 -8.69
N HIS A 89 -15.36 -20.28 -8.60
CA HIS A 89 -14.43 -20.80 -9.63
C HIS A 89 -13.80 -19.78 -10.61
N HIS A 90 -12.46 -19.71 -10.59
CA HIS A 90 -11.60 -20.20 -11.69
C HIS A 90 -10.12 -20.21 -11.25
N GLU A 91 -9.54 -21.41 -11.15
CA GLU A 91 -8.10 -21.64 -11.02
C GLU A 91 -7.43 -21.39 -12.38
N HIS A 92 -6.40 -20.55 -12.41
CA HIS A 92 -5.35 -20.61 -13.42
C HIS A 92 -4.00 -20.70 -12.72
N HIS A 93 -3.47 -21.91 -12.69
CA HIS A 93 -2.05 -22.17 -12.57
C HIS A 93 -1.33 -21.57 -13.79
N GLU A 94 -0.28 -20.78 -13.57
CA GLU A 94 0.81 -20.67 -14.54
C GLU A 94 2.15 -20.99 -13.88
N HIS A 95 2.85 -21.85 -14.59
CA HIS A 95 4.08 -22.54 -14.25
C HIS A 95 5.19 -22.02 -15.19
N HIS A 96 6.41 -21.89 -14.67
CA HIS A 96 7.71 -21.80 -15.37
C HIS A 96 8.00 -20.46 -16.11
N GLU A 97 9.24 -19.92 -16.17
CA GLU A 97 10.50 -20.59 -16.51
C GLU A 97 11.72 -20.02 -15.75
N HIS A 98 12.54 -20.93 -15.22
CA HIS A 98 13.92 -20.65 -14.82
C HIS A 98 14.80 -20.75 -16.06
N HIS A 99 15.54 -19.68 -16.39
CA HIS A 99 16.62 -19.78 -17.37
C HIS A 99 17.93 -20.22 -16.71
N GLU A 100 18.45 -21.31 -17.28
CA GLU A 100 19.72 -21.96 -17.00
C GLU A 100 20.91 -21.05 -17.30
N HIS A 101 21.92 -21.07 -16.42
CA HIS A 101 23.32 -20.98 -16.84
C HIS A 101 24.11 -22.06 -16.11
N HIS A 102 24.46 -23.11 -16.86
CA HIS A 102 25.49 -24.08 -16.53
C HIS A 102 26.82 -23.40 -16.23
N GLU A 103 27.57 -23.87 -15.22
CA GLU A 103 28.91 -24.41 -15.42
C GLU A 103 29.20 -25.51 -14.36
N HIS A 104 29.89 -26.54 -14.83
CA HIS A 104 30.08 -27.86 -14.23
C HIS A 104 30.70 -27.88 -12.84
N HIS A 105 30.30 -28.86 -12.01
CA HIS A 105 31.26 -29.73 -11.31
C HIS A 105 30.59 -31.05 -10.89
N GLU A 106 31.19 -32.17 -11.31
CA GLU A 106 30.86 -33.54 -10.91
C GLU A 106 31.02 -33.71 -9.40
N HIS A 107 30.14 -34.50 -8.74
CA HIS A 107 30.52 -35.59 -7.83
C HIS A 107 29.30 -36.20 -7.10
N HIS A 108 29.15 -37.52 -7.31
CA HIS A 108 28.64 -38.58 -6.42
C HIS A 108 27.15 -38.87 -6.18
N GLU A 109 26.88 -40.18 -6.22
CA GLU A 109 25.62 -40.91 -6.20
C GLU A 109 25.00 -41.09 -4.80
N HIS A 110 23.71 -41.42 -4.84
CA HIS A 110 22.83 -42.03 -3.83
C HIS A 110 22.17 -41.09 -2.79
N HIS A 111 20.84 -40.94 -2.88
CA HIS A 111 19.89 -41.71 -2.06
C HIS A 111 18.44 -41.35 -2.43
N GLU A 112 17.64 -42.38 -2.75
CA GLU A 112 16.17 -42.33 -2.77
C GLU A 112 15.66 -42.21 -1.33
N HIS A 113 14.83 -41.21 -1.01
CA HIS A 113 13.89 -41.29 0.13
C HIS A 113 12.68 -40.35 -0.05
N HIS A 114 11.53 -41.01 -0.26
CA HIS A 114 10.18 -40.77 0.26
C HIS A 114 9.52 -39.37 0.30
N GLU A 115 8.37 -39.37 -0.38
CA GLU A 115 7.15 -38.61 -0.13
C GLU A 115 6.90 -38.26 1.35
N HIS A 116 6.64 -36.98 1.63
CA HIS A 116 5.67 -36.51 2.62
C HIS A 116 5.30 -35.05 2.29
N HIS A 117 4.28 -34.87 1.45
CA HIS A 117 3.60 -33.58 1.31
C HIS A 117 2.59 -33.43 2.45
N GLU A 118 2.94 -32.69 3.50
CA GLU A 118 1.95 -32.15 4.42
C GLU A 118 1.36 -30.88 3.82
N HIS A 119 0.03 -30.87 3.75
CA HIS A 119 -0.79 -29.84 3.15
C HIS A 119 -0.63 -28.51 3.89
N HIS A 120 -0.04 -27.53 3.22
CA HIS A 120 -0.19 -26.13 3.65
C HIS A 120 -1.59 -25.66 3.27
N GLU A 121 -2.42 -25.43 4.29
CA GLU A 121 -3.69 -24.75 4.19
C GLU A 121 -3.49 -23.36 3.60
N HIS A 122 -3.85 -23.20 2.32
CA HIS A 122 -3.92 -21.90 1.68
C HIS A 122 -5.14 -21.16 2.24
N HIS A 123 -4.89 -20.30 3.22
CA HIS A 123 -5.86 -19.28 3.61
C HIS A 123 -6.08 -18.33 2.42
N GLU A 124 -7.25 -18.44 1.79
CA GLU A 124 -7.76 -17.44 0.86
C GLU A 124 -8.01 -16.14 1.64
N HIS A 125 -7.09 -15.19 1.54
CA HIS A 125 -7.32 -13.84 2.01
C HIS A 125 -8.11 -13.07 0.95
N ALA A 126 -9.43 -13.01 1.13
CA ALA A 126 -10.28 -12.08 0.40
C ALA A 126 -9.92 -10.64 0.82
N HIS A 127 -9.00 -10.02 0.10
CA HIS A 127 -8.72 -8.60 0.26
C HIS A 127 -9.87 -7.80 -0.34
N GLY A 128 -10.62 -7.09 0.51
CA GLY A 128 -11.66 -6.14 0.11
C GLY A 128 -11.03 -4.91 -0.55
N HIS A 129 -10.67 -5.03 -1.82
CA HIS A 129 -10.17 -3.89 -2.59
C HIS A 129 -11.32 -2.92 -2.86
N HIS A 130 -11.21 -1.69 -2.36
CA HIS A 130 -12.02 -0.59 -2.89
C HIS A 130 -11.78 -0.48 -4.39
N ARG A 131 -12.85 -0.54 -5.18
CA ARG A 131 -12.72 -0.41 -6.62
C ARG A 131 -12.41 1.04 -6.94
N LEU A 132 -11.66 1.27 -8.01
CA LEU A 132 -11.35 2.63 -8.48
C LEU A 132 -12.60 3.51 -8.55
N ASN A 133 -13.72 2.94 -9.01
CA ASN A 133 -14.99 3.65 -9.08
C ASN A 133 -15.48 4.15 -7.71
N ASP A 134 -15.36 3.35 -6.64
CA ASP A 134 -15.78 3.75 -5.29
C ASP A 134 -14.95 4.95 -4.80
N ILE A 135 -13.65 4.96 -5.13
CA ILE A 135 -12.73 6.06 -4.80
C ILE A 135 -13.13 7.31 -5.59
N LEU A 136 -13.37 7.17 -6.89
CA LEU A 136 -13.75 8.28 -7.76
C LEU A 136 -15.11 8.88 -7.36
N GLU A 137 -16.09 8.05 -7.00
CA GLU A 137 -17.39 8.51 -6.51
C GLU A 137 -17.27 9.29 -5.20
N ARG A 138 -16.40 8.84 -4.28
CA ARG A 138 -16.10 9.59 -3.05
C ARG A 138 -15.44 10.93 -3.35
N ILE A 139 -14.47 10.97 -4.25
CA ILE A 139 -13.83 12.23 -4.66
C ILE A 139 -14.87 13.16 -5.31
N ALA A 140 -15.69 12.64 -6.23
CA ALA A 140 -16.73 13.41 -6.92
C ALA A 140 -17.76 14.01 -5.94
N SER A 141 -18.17 13.24 -4.93
CA SER A 141 -19.14 13.65 -3.91
C SER A 141 -18.56 14.47 -2.75
N SER A 142 -17.23 14.58 -2.64
CA SER A 142 -16.55 15.35 -1.59
C SER A 142 -16.77 16.87 -1.71
N ASP A 143 -16.39 17.62 -0.69
CA ASP A 143 -16.40 19.09 -0.70
C ASP A 143 -15.10 19.71 -1.27
N LEU A 144 -14.26 18.92 -1.94
CA LEU A 144 -13.04 19.40 -2.58
C LEU A 144 -13.32 20.41 -3.71
N ASP A 145 -12.37 21.31 -3.95
CA ASP A 145 -12.41 22.24 -5.08
C ASP A 145 -12.47 21.45 -6.41
N SER A 146 -13.30 21.90 -7.34
CA SER A 146 -13.47 21.26 -8.67
C SER A 146 -12.18 21.12 -9.48
N ARG A 147 -11.14 21.91 -9.20
CA ARG A 147 -9.82 21.80 -9.84
C ARG A 147 -8.95 20.69 -9.25
N VAL A 148 -9.34 20.17 -8.08
CA VAL A 148 -8.65 19.09 -7.36
C VAL A 148 -9.32 17.74 -7.64
N LYS A 149 -10.64 17.74 -7.87
CA LYS A 149 -11.39 16.56 -8.34
C LYS A 149 -11.04 16.21 -9.78
#